data_AF-A0A959A2U9-F1
#
_entry.id   AF-A0A959A2U9-F1
#
_cell.length_a   1.000
_cell.length_b   1.000
_cell.length_c   1.000
_cell.angle_alpha   90.00
_cell.angle_beta   90.00
_cell.angle_gamma   90.00
#
_symmetry.space_group_name_H-M   'P 1'
#
loop_
_entity.id
_entity.type
_entity.pdbx_description
1 polymer ?
#
loop_
_entity_poly.entity_id
_entity_poly.type
_entity_poly.pdbx_seq_one_letter_code
_entity_poly.pdbx_strand_id
1 'polypeptide(L)' 'MKIIDHLKKTDKTQFSLEILPPKKGDNIQELFDHIDPLMEFKPPFIDVTYHREEYVYK' A
#
# COMPACT_ATOMS: atom_id res chain seq x y z
N MET A 1 12.50 7.39 -4.74
CA MET A 1 13.27 6.27 -4.16
C MET A 1 13.05 5.03 -5.03
N LYS A 2 14.05 4.17 -5.26
CA LYS A 2 13.83 2.85 -5.86
C LYS A 2 13.85 1.78 -4.77
N ILE A 3 12.86 0.88 -4.76
CA ILE A 3 12.75 -0.18 -3.75
C ILE A 3 14.00 -1.09 -3.77
N ILE A 4 14.52 -1.42 -4.96
CA ILE A 4 15.74 -2.23 -5.10
C ILE A 4 16.96 -1.59 -4.43
N ASP A 5 17.08 -0.26 -4.49
CA ASP A 5 18.20 0.44 -3.86
C ASP A 5 18.03 0.52 -2.33
N HIS A 6 16.79 0.57 -1.85
CA HIS A 6 16.47 0.49 -0.41
C HIS A 6 16.83 -0.89 0.15
N LEU A 7 16.39 -1.96 -0.52
CA LEU A 7 16.64 -3.34 -0.09
C LEU A 7 18.14 -3.69 -0.09
N LYS A 8 18.92 -3.15 -1.04
CA LYS A 8 20.39 -3.34 -1.07
C LYS A 8 21.14 -2.62 0.05
N LYS A 9 20.52 -1.66 0.73
CA LYS A 9 21.16 -0.83 1.76
C LYS A 9 20.90 -1.31 3.19
N THR A 10 20.11 -2.37 3.37
CA THR A 10 19.71 -2.88 4.69
C THR A 10 20.05 -4.36 4.81
N ASP A 11 20.68 -4.71 5.93
CA ASP A 11 20.93 -6.10 6.31
C ASP A 11 19.86 -6.61 7.30
N LYS A 12 18.82 -5.81 7.56
CA LYS A 12 17.74 -6.10 8.49
C LYS A 12 16.47 -6.49 7.76
N THR A 13 15.66 -7.35 8.38
CA THR A 13 14.32 -7.64 7.92
C THR A 13 13.50 -6.35 7.86
N GLN A 14 12.88 -6.11 6.73
CA GLN A 14 12.02 -4.95 6.50
C GLN A 14 10.56 -5.36 6.59
N PHE A 15 9.74 -4.47 7.13
CA PHE A 15 8.29 -4.58 7.13
C PHE A 15 7.70 -3.65 6.05
N SER A 16 6.76 -4.13 5.25
CA SER A 16 6.02 -3.35 4.26
C SER A 16 4.54 -3.73 4.28
N LEU A 17 3.70 -2.88 3.70
CA LEU A 17 2.25 -3.06 3.64
C LEU A 17 1.80 -3.14 2.18
N GLU A 18 0.71 -3.88 1.94
CA GLU A 18 -0.05 -3.81 0.69
C GLU A 18 -1.49 -3.42 1.04
N ILE A 19 -2.06 -2.51 0.27
CA ILE A 19 -3.43 -2.00 0.46
C ILE A 19 -4.28 -2.16 -0.80
N LEU A 20 -5.57 -2.37 -0.59
CA LEU A 20 -6.56 -2.25 -1.66
C LEU A 20 -6.93 -0.78 -1.84
N PRO A 21 -7.13 -0.31 -3.09
CA PRO A 21 -7.65 1.03 -3.32
C PRO A 21 -9.08 1.14 -2.76
N PRO A 22 -9.48 2.34 -2.28
CA PRO A 22 -10.84 2.57 -1.83
C PRO A 22 -11.82 2.35 -2.99
N LYS A 23 -13.05 1.91 -2.72
CA LYS A 23 -14.03 1.77 -3.79
C LYS A 23 -14.40 3.15 -4.32
N LYS A 24 -14.87 3.19 -5.57
CA LYS A 24 -15.34 4.42 -6.17
C LYS A 24 -16.52 4.97 -5.36
N GLY A 25 -16.34 6.16 -4.78
CA GLY A 25 -17.34 6.83 -3.94
C GLY A 25 -17.02 6.79 -2.44
N ASP A 26 -16.06 5.96 -2.02
CA ASP A 26 -15.59 5.94 -0.63
C ASP A 26 -14.66 7.13 -0.36
N ASN A 27 -14.62 7.59 0.89
CA ASN A 27 -13.73 8.66 1.32
C ASN A 27 -12.32 8.12 1.54
N ILE A 28 -11.33 8.70 0.85
CA ILE A 28 -9.91 8.34 1.02
C ILE A 28 -9.41 8.55 2.45
N GLN A 29 -10.03 9.42 3.23
CA GLN A 29 -9.66 9.67 4.62
C GLN A 29 -9.78 8.40 5.47
N GLU A 30 -10.80 7.57 5.24
CA GLU A 30 -10.96 6.31 5.99
C GLU A 30 -9.77 5.38 5.77
N LEU A 31 -9.20 5.36 4.57
CA LEU A 31 -7.99 4.59 4.29
C LEU A 31 -6.78 5.15 5.08
N PHE A 32 -6.62 6.47 5.12
CA PHE A 32 -5.54 7.09 5.89
C PHE A 32 -5.69 6.84 7.39
N ASP A 33 -6.89 6.95 7.93
CA ASP A 33 -7.17 6.71 9.36
C ASP A 33 -6.79 5.27 9.79
N HIS A 34 -6.94 4.30 8.88
CA HIS A 34 -6.50 2.91 9.13
C HIS A 34 -4.98 2.71 8.98
N ILE A 35 -4.31 3.51 8.12
CA ILE A 35 -2.86 3.41 7.88
C ILE A 35 -2.07 4.14 8.98
N ASP A 36 -2.57 5.25 9.50
CA ASP A 36 -1.88 6.11 10.46
C ASP A 36 -1.28 5.36 11.66
N PRO A 37 -2.00 4.43 12.34
CA PRO A 37 -1.42 3.64 13.43
C PRO A 37 -0.25 2.74 12.98
N LEU A 38 -0.26 2.30 11.72
CA LEU A 38 0.79 1.43 11.17
C LEU A 38 2.06 2.20 10.79
N MET A 39 1.98 3.54 10.71
CA MET A 39 3.15 4.38 10.42
C MET A 39 4.18 4.39 11.56
N GLU A 40 3.81 3.97 12.77
CA GLU A 40 4.74 3.73 13.89
C GLU A 40 5.86 2.75 13.50
N PHE A 41 5.54 1.75 12.68
CA PHE A 41 6.49 0.74 12.20
C PHE A 41 7.40 1.23 11.08
N LYS A 42 7.18 2.45 10.58
CA LYS A 42 7.97 3.11 9.52
C LYS A 42 8.20 2.20 8.31
N PRO A 43 7.12 1.68 7.67
CA PRO A 43 7.27 0.88 6.47
C PRO A 43 8.01 1.71 5.40
N PRO A 44 9.03 1.16 4.71
CA PRO A 44 9.79 1.89 3.71
C PRO A 44 9.00 2.10 2.40
N PHE A 45 7.96 1.29 2.18
CA PHE A 45 7.04 1.41 1.05
C PHE A 45 5.70 0.75 1.40
N ILE A 46 4.65 1.20 0.70
CA ILE A 46 3.30 0.64 0.73
C ILE A 46 2.92 0.35 -0.72
N ASP A 47 2.55 -0.89 -1.00
CA ASP A 47 2.05 -1.31 -2.31
C ASP A 47 0.53 -1.07 -2.39
N VAL A 48 0.07 -0.65 -3.56
CA VAL A 48 -1.36 -0.46 -3.83
C VAL A 48 -1.74 -1.44 -4.92
N THR A 49 -2.67 -2.34 -4.64
CA THR A 49 -3.13 -3.29 -5.65
C THR A 49 -3.94 -2.60 -6.73
N TYR A 50 -3.98 -3.23 -7.89
CA TYR A 50 -4.89 -2.83 -8.95
C TYR A 50 -5.76 -4.01 -9.33
N HIS A 51 -7.07 -3.86 -9.15
CA HIS A 51 -8.04 -4.79 -9.72
C HIS A 51 -8.39 -4.33 -11.14
N ARG A 52 -8.18 -5.23 -12.11
CA ARG A 52 -8.64 -5.02 -13.49
C ARG A 52 -10.17 -4.87 -13.47
N GLU A 53 -10.71 -3.90 -14.20
CA GLU A 53 -12.17 -3.78 -14.37
C GLU A 53 -12.77 -5.11 -14.81
N GLU A 54 -13.71 -5.63 -14.02
CA GLU A 54 -14.48 -6.82 -14.39
C GLU A 54 -15.45 -6.43 -15.51
N TYR A 55 -15.23 -7.01 -16.69
CA TYR A 55 -16.15 -6.87 -17.80
C TYR A 55 -17.35 -7.79 -17.56
N VAL A 56 -18.48 -7.22 -17.16
CA VAL A 56 -19.74 -7.97 -17.07
C VAL A 56 -20.25 -8.16 -18.49
N TYR A 57 -20.14 -9.38 -19.02
CA TYR A 57 -20.82 -9.75 -20.26
C TYR A 57 -22.34 -9.64 -20.04
N LYS A 58 -23.00 -8.81 -20.85
CA LYS A 58 -24.46 -8.73 -20.93
C LYS A 58 -24.99 -9.80 -21.86
#